data_AF-A0A8J4QYB4-F1
#
_entry.id   AF-A0A8J4QYB4-F1
#
_cell.length_a   1.000
_cell.length_b   1.000
_cell.length_c   1.000
_cell.angle_alpha   90.00
_cell.angle_beta   90.00
_cell.angle_gamma   90.00
#
_symmetry.space_group_name_H-M   'P 1'
#
loop_
_entity.id
_entity.type
_entity.pdbx_description
1 polymer ?
#
loop_
_entity_poly.entity_id
_entity_poly.type
_entity_poly.pdbx_seq_one_letter_code
_entity_poly.pdbx_strand_id
1 'polypeptide(L)'
;MQPLDEGFGAIVQSSKRLRRLSLSGLLTDRVFLYIGMYAEQLEMLSIAFAGESDKGMVYVLNGCKKLRKLEIRDSPFGDTALLRDVGKYETMRSLWMSSCEVTLGGCKTLAEKMPRLNVEIINENDQMEFGHEDSEKVEKMYLYRTLVGPRKDAPEFVWTLV
;
A
#
# COMPACT_ATOMS: atom_id res chain seq x y z
N MET A 1 -1.62 -26.52 -4.42
CA MET A 1 -1.50 -26.23 -2.98
C MET A 1 -2.76 -25.50 -2.53
N GLN A 2 -3.22 -25.69 -1.29
CA GLN A 2 -4.36 -24.95 -0.74
C GLN A 2 -3.91 -23.58 -0.22
N PRO A 3 -4.71 -22.50 -0.38
CA PRO A 3 -4.42 -21.21 0.21
C PRO A 3 -4.37 -21.24 1.75
N LEU A 4 -3.55 -20.38 2.35
CA LEU A 4 -3.39 -20.24 3.81
C LEU A 4 -4.41 -19.28 4.44
N ASP A 5 -5.44 -18.88 3.70
CA ASP A 5 -6.39 -17.85 4.08
C ASP A 5 -7.08 -18.16 5.42
N GLU A 6 -7.54 -19.40 5.60
CA GLU A 6 -8.23 -19.84 6.82
C GLU A 6 -7.30 -19.84 8.03
N GLY A 7 -6.02 -20.18 7.83
CA GLY A 7 -5.01 -20.18 8.89
C GLY A 7 -4.77 -18.78 9.44
N PHE A 8 -4.49 -17.81 8.56
CA PHE A 8 -4.36 -16.41 8.96
C PHE A 8 -5.67 -15.82 9.45
N GLY A 9 -6.81 -16.22 8.86
CA GLY A 9 -8.15 -15.86 9.31
C GLY A 9 -8.38 -16.23 10.78
N ALA A 10 -8.05 -17.46 11.17
CA ALA A 10 -8.15 -17.92 12.55
C ALA A 10 -7.23 -17.13 13.50
N ILE A 11 -6.01 -16.77 13.06
CA ILE A 11 -5.08 -15.94 13.84
C ILE A 11 -5.69 -14.57 14.13
N VAL A 12 -6.15 -13.84 13.11
CA VAL A 12 -6.71 -12.50 13.30
C VAL A 12 -8.07 -12.53 14.02
N GLN A 13 -8.83 -13.61 13.87
CA GLN A 13 -10.08 -13.79 14.59
C GLN A 13 -9.87 -14.04 16.08
N SER A 14 -8.87 -14.83 16.47
CA SER A 14 -8.59 -15.16 17.88
C SER A 14 -7.74 -14.10 18.59
N SER A 15 -6.76 -13.53 17.91
CA SER A 15 -5.74 -12.64 18.49
C SER A 15 -6.19 -11.18 18.50
N LYS A 16 -7.17 -10.84 19.37
CA LYS A 16 -7.78 -9.49 19.43
C LYS A 16 -6.83 -8.34 19.77
N ARG A 17 -5.61 -8.65 20.25
CA ARG A 17 -4.57 -7.66 20.58
C ARG A 17 -3.42 -7.63 19.57
N LEU A 18 -3.56 -8.33 18.43
CA LEU A 18 -2.54 -8.37 17.40
C LEU A 18 -2.29 -6.97 16.82
N ARG A 19 -1.04 -6.52 16.88
CA ARG A 19 -0.63 -5.18 16.39
C ARG A 19 0.26 -5.24 15.16
N ARG A 20 0.91 -6.37 14.90
CA ARG A 20 1.81 -6.55 13.76
C ARG A 20 1.58 -7.91 13.12
N LEU A 21 1.51 -7.93 11.81
CA LEU A 21 1.33 -9.15 11.02
C LEU A 21 2.14 -9.04 9.74
N SER A 22 2.80 -10.13 9.37
CA SER A 22 3.46 -10.31 8.08
C SER A 22 2.88 -11.56 7.43
N LEU A 23 2.54 -11.45 6.15
CA LEU A 23 1.90 -12.51 5.39
C LEU A 23 2.87 -13.13 4.38
N SER A 24 2.74 -14.43 4.17
CA SER A 24 3.51 -15.19 3.18
C SER A 24 2.77 -16.46 2.78
N GLY A 25 3.17 -17.04 1.65
CA GLY A 25 2.53 -18.24 1.09
C GLY A 25 1.37 -17.90 0.16
N LEU A 26 0.69 -18.93 -0.35
CA LEU A 26 -0.44 -18.76 -1.25
C LEU A 26 -1.63 -18.16 -0.50
N LEU A 27 -2.03 -16.94 -0.87
CA LEU A 27 -3.08 -16.17 -0.21
C LEU A 27 -3.96 -15.47 -1.24
N THR A 28 -5.27 -15.53 -1.04
CA THR A 28 -6.28 -14.92 -1.92
C THR A 28 -6.82 -13.61 -1.32
N ASP A 29 -7.76 -12.94 -1.99
CA ASP A 29 -8.42 -11.76 -1.42
C ASP A 29 -9.16 -12.07 -0.09
N ARG A 30 -9.46 -13.34 0.17
CA ARG A 30 -10.18 -13.81 1.37
C ARG A 30 -9.40 -13.56 2.66
N VAL A 31 -8.07 -13.70 2.67
CA VAL A 31 -7.28 -13.41 3.89
C VAL A 31 -7.42 -11.95 4.30
N PHE A 32 -7.44 -11.05 3.31
CA PHE A 32 -7.55 -9.61 3.55
C PHE A 32 -8.95 -9.22 3.99
N LEU A 33 -9.99 -9.91 3.52
CA LEU A 33 -11.34 -9.79 4.07
C LEU A 33 -11.34 -10.12 5.57
N TYR A 34 -10.73 -11.24 5.98
CA TYR A 34 -10.63 -11.60 7.40
C TYR A 34 -9.82 -10.59 8.22
N ILE A 35 -8.71 -10.10 7.68
CA ILE A 35 -7.91 -9.05 8.31
C ILE A 35 -8.77 -7.79 8.51
N GLY A 36 -9.47 -7.33 7.48
CA GLY A 36 -10.37 -6.18 7.56
C GLY A 36 -11.51 -6.39 8.57
N MET A 37 -12.06 -7.59 8.67
CA MET A 37 -13.15 -7.90 9.60
C MET A 37 -12.70 -7.98 11.06
N TYR A 38 -11.51 -8.53 11.33
CA TYR A 38 -11.15 -8.95 12.69
C TYR A 38 -9.94 -8.23 13.28
N ALA A 39 -9.02 -7.69 12.46
CA ALA A 39 -7.76 -7.14 12.91
C ALA A 39 -7.83 -5.63 13.25
N GLU A 40 -8.85 -5.20 13.99
CA GLU A 40 -9.07 -3.77 14.28
C GLU A 40 -7.93 -3.08 15.03
N GLN A 41 -7.12 -3.85 15.78
CA GLN A 41 -5.97 -3.36 16.55
C GLN A 41 -4.65 -3.37 15.77
N LEU A 42 -4.66 -3.81 14.50
CA LEU A 42 -3.46 -3.95 13.69
C LEU A 42 -2.87 -2.57 13.38
N GLU A 43 -1.60 -2.38 13.69
CA GLU A 43 -0.85 -1.14 13.48
C GLU A 43 0.14 -1.26 12.31
N MET A 44 0.63 -2.46 12.02
CA MET A 44 1.57 -2.73 10.93
C MET A 44 1.22 -4.03 10.20
N LEU A 45 1.10 -3.94 8.88
CA LEU A 45 0.88 -5.08 8.01
C LEU A 45 1.94 -5.10 6.90
N SER A 46 2.58 -6.26 6.71
CA SER A 46 3.48 -6.53 5.59
C SER A 46 2.91 -7.64 4.72
N ILE A 47 2.89 -7.42 3.40
CA ILE A 47 2.29 -8.29 2.39
C ILE A 47 3.35 -8.54 1.30
N ALA A 48 3.58 -9.80 0.97
CA ALA A 48 4.41 -10.20 -0.16
C ALA A 48 3.76 -11.37 -0.92
N PHE A 49 3.67 -11.28 -2.25
CA PHE A 49 3.15 -12.34 -3.12
C PHE A 49 1.75 -12.84 -2.74
N ALA A 50 0.81 -11.93 -2.48
CA ALA A 50 -0.51 -12.28 -1.95
C ALA A 50 -1.63 -11.41 -2.54
N GLY A 51 -2.81 -12.01 -2.65
CA GLY A 51 -4.02 -11.36 -3.17
C GLY A 51 -4.26 -11.63 -4.64
N GLU A 52 -5.43 -11.23 -5.10
CA GLU A 52 -5.93 -11.45 -6.46
C GLU A 52 -6.39 -10.15 -7.12
N SER A 53 -6.83 -9.16 -6.33
CA SER A 53 -7.29 -7.87 -6.84
C SER A 53 -7.23 -6.75 -5.81
N ASP A 54 -7.49 -5.53 -6.26
CA ASP A 54 -7.66 -4.34 -5.40
C ASP A 54 -8.59 -4.53 -4.20
N LYS A 55 -9.54 -5.47 -4.25
CA LYS A 55 -10.45 -5.76 -3.13
C LYS A 55 -9.68 -6.11 -1.86
N GLY A 56 -8.58 -6.85 -1.97
CA GLY A 56 -7.76 -7.23 -0.82
C GLY A 56 -7.27 -6.00 -0.04
N MET A 57 -6.61 -5.08 -0.72
CA MET A 57 -6.14 -3.83 -0.11
C MET A 57 -7.30 -2.96 0.41
N VAL A 58 -8.43 -2.90 -0.31
CA VAL A 58 -9.63 -2.16 0.15
C VAL A 58 -10.17 -2.71 1.47
N TYR A 59 -10.24 -4.04 1.65
CA TYR A 59 -10.67 -4.63 2.93
C TYR A 59 -9.76 -4.21 4.09
N VAL A 60 -8.44 -4.21 3.87
CA VAL A 60 -7.46 -3.79 4.86
C VAL A 60 -7.64 -2.33 5.24
N LEU A 61 -7.70 -1.42 4.26
CA LEU A 61 -7.79 0.02 4.50
C LEU A 61 -9.08 0.40 5.26
N ASN A 62 -10.20 -0.23 4.91
CA ASN A 62 -11.50 0.00 5.54
C ASN A 62 -11.57 -0.58 6.96
N GLY A 63 -11.05 -1.79 7.16
CA GLY A 63 -11.22 -2.54 8.40
C GLY A 63 -10.18 -2.25 9.48
N CYS A 64 -8.91 -2.04 9.08
CA CYS A 64 -7.81 -1.85 10.02
C CYS A 64 -7.74 -0.38 10.48
N LYS A 65 -8.60 -0.02 11.44
CA LYS A 65 -8.75 1.36 11.93
C LYS A 65 -7.48 1.95 12.55
N LYS A 66 -6.64 1.10 13.18
CA LYS A 66 -5.39 1.52 13.83
C LYS A 66 -4.14 1.39 12.95
N LEU A 67 -4.31 1.04 11.67
CA LEU A 67 -3.18 0.82 10.77
C LEU A 67 -2.33 2.09 10.66
N ARG A 68 -1.03 1.96 10.85
CA ARG A 68 -0.05 3.05 10.74
C ARG A 68 0.97 2.80 9.64
N LYS A 69 1.29 1.53 9.37
CA LYS A 69 2.23 1.15 8.33
C LYS A 69 1.67 0.00 7.51
N LEU A 70 1.68 0.17 6.19
CA LEU A 70 1.34 -0.86 5.23
C LEU A 70 2.50 -0.99 4.24
N GLU A 71 3.05 -2.18 4.13
CA GLU A 71 4.19 -2.46 3.26
C GLU A 71 3.78 -3.61 2.33
N ILE A 72 3.74 -3.36 1.03
CA ILE A 72 3.24 -4.28 0.02
C ILE A 72 4.32 -4.49 -1.05
N ARG A 73 4.56 -5.74 -1.41
CA ARG A 73 5.44 -6.11 -2.51
C ARG A 73 4.84 -7.23 -3.37
N ASP A 74 5.05 -7.16 -4.67
CA ASP A 74 4.70 -8.23 -5.63
C ASP A 74 3.23 -8.69 -5.45
N SER A 75 2.29 -7.75 -5.42
CA SER A 75 0.87 -8.03 -5.14
C SER A 75 -0.02 -7.27 -6.11
N PRO A 76 -1.17 -7.84 -6.55
CA PRO A 76 -2.03 -7.29 -7.61
C PRO A 76 -2.95 -6.16 -7.09
N PHE A 77 -2.35 -5.18 -6.42
CA PHE A 77 -3.03 -3.99 -5.89
C PHE A 77 -2.55 -2.77 -6.69
N GLY A 78 -3.50 -1.96 -7.14
CA GLY A 78 -3.28 -0.83 -8.02
C GLY A 78 -4.15 0.37 -7.67
N ASP A 79 -4.45 1.16 -8.70
CA ASP A 79 -5.04 2.49 -8.53
C ASP A 79 -6.43 2.47 -7.90
N THR A 80 -7.24 1.44 -8.16
CA THR A 80 -8.60 1.37 -7.61
C THR A 80 -8.55 1.30 -6.09
N ALA A 81 -7.64 0.50 -5.51
CA ALA A 81 -7.46 0.43 -4.07
C ALA A 81 -6.78 1.69 -3.52
N LEU A 82 -5.72 2.16 -4.21
CA LEU A 82 -4.97 3.35 -3.81
C LEU A 82 -5.85 4.59 -3.70
N LEU A 83 -6.77 4.77 -4.63
CA LEU A 83 -7.61 5.98 -4.72
C LEU A 83 -8.96 5.84 -4.02
N ARG A 84 -9.25 4.68 -3.41
CA ARG A 84 -10.57 4.40 -2.82
C ARG A 84 -10.89 5.27 -1.61
N ASP A 85 -9.93 5.42 -0.69
CA ASP A 85 -10.06 6.22 0.53
C ASP A 85 -8.73 6.95 0.82
N VAL A 86 -8.46 7.98 0.02
CA VAL A 86 -7.21 8.75 0.11
C VAL A 86 -7.02 9.45 1.46
N GLY A 87 -8.12 9.76 2.17
CA GLY A 87 -8.10 10.38 3.50
C GLY A 87 -7.51 9.46 4.57
N LYS A 88 -7.59 8.14 4.38
CA LYS A 88 -6.98 7.14 5.28
C LYS A 88 -5.49 7.37 5.47
N TYR A 89 -4.77 7.79 4.43
CA TYR A 89 -3.32 7.94 4.45
C TYR A 89 -2.84 9.06 5.38
N GLU A 90 -3.67 10.08 5.69
CA GLU A 90 -3.33 11.09 6.69
C GLU A 90 -3.34 10.55 8.13
N THR A 91 -4.06 9.45 8.37
CA THR A 91 -4.07 8.77 9.68
C THR A 91 -2.90 7.79 9.83
N MET A 92 -2.32 7.37 8.71
CA MET A 92 -1.20 6.46 8.63
C MET A 92 0.13 7.21 8.76
N ARG A 93 1.18 6.48 9.12
CA ARG A 93 2.56 6.98 9.02
C ARG A 93 3.05 6.89 7.58
N SER A 94 2.83 5.75 6.93
CA SER A 94 3.29 5.53 5.57
C SER A 94 2.64 4.33 4.90
N LEU A 95 2.66 4.33 3.56
CA LEU A 95 2.38 3.18 2.71
C LEU A 95 3.58 3.00 1.76
N TRP A 96 4.10 1.79 1.69
CA TRP A 96 5.09 1.36 0.71
C TRP A 96 4.46 0.34 -0.23
N MET A 97 4.64 0.53 -1.54
CA MET A 97 4.24 -0.41 -2.57
C MET A 97 5.40 -0.59 -3.56
N SER A 98 5.71 -1.83 -3.92
CA SER A 98 6.78 -2.14 -4.88
C SER A 98 6.39 -3.34 -5.73
N SER A 99 6.67 -3.30 -7.03
CA SER A 99 6.23 -4.33 -7.98
C SER A 99 4.72 -4.61 -7.85
N CYS A 100 3.93 -3.55 -7.81
CA CYS A 100 2.47 -3.58 -7.72
C CYS A 100 1.83 -3.05 -9.02
N GLU A 101 0.50 -2.98 -9.04
CA GLU A 101 -0.28 -2.56 -10.20
C GLU A 101 -0.61 -1.05 -10.16
N VAL A 102 0.09 -0.28 -9.32
CA VAL A 102 -0.08 1.17 -9.19
C VAL A 102 0.59 1.87 -10.36
N THR A 103 -0.13 2.79 -10.99
CA THR A 103 0.36 3.57 -12.12
C THR A 103 0.89 4.95 -11.71
N LEU A 104 1.66 5.58 -12.58
CA LEU A 104 2.10 6.95 -12.41
C LEU A 104 0.90 7.91 -12.35
N GLY A 105 -0.11 7.72 -13.20
CA GLY A 105 -1.34 8.52 -13.19
C GLY A 105 -2.13 8.39 -11.88
N GLY A 106 -2.20 7.18 -11.32
CA GLY A 106 -2.76 6.94 -9.99
C GLY A 106 -2.02 7.69 -8.89
N CYS A 107 -0.69 7.68 -8.94
CA CYS A 107 0.15 8.41 -7.99
C CYS A 107 -0.01 9.93 -8.11
N LYS A 108 -0.06 10.49 -9.33
CA LYS A 108 -0.32 11.92 -9.57
C LYS A 108 -1.68 12.33 -9.04
N THR A 109 -2.72 11.56 -9.36
CA THR A 109 -4.09 11.79 -8.87
C THR A 109 -4.16 11.81 -7.34
N LEU A 110 -3.39 10.93 -6.68
CA LEU A 110 -3.31 10.90 -5.23
C LEU A 110 -2.63 12.15 -4.65
N ALA A 111 -1.49 12.55 -5.22
CA ALA A 111 -0.75 13.75 -4.79
C ALA A 111 -1.62 15.02 -4.93
N GLU A 112 -2.29 15.18 -6.07
CA GLU A 112 -3.20 16.30 -6.33
C GLU A 112 -4.34 16.38 -5.31
N LYS A 113 -4.91 15.22 -4.92
CA LYS A 113 -6.01 15.18 -3.94
C LYS A 113 -5.54 15.41 -2.51
N MET A 114 -4.29 15.06 -2.19
CA MET A 114 -3.78 14.99 -0.82
C MET A 114 -2.45 15.74 -0.67
N PRO A 115 -2.43 17.09 -0.70
CA PRO A 115 -1.20 17.90 -0.68
C PRO A 115 -0.40 17.83 0.63
N ARG A 116 -0.93 17.15 1.66
CA ARG A 116 -0.23 16.90 2.93
C ARG A 116 0.52 15.56 2.94
N LEU A 117 0.46 14.81 1.85
CA LEU A 117 1.22 13.60 1.62
C LEU A 117 2.36 13.92 0.66
N ASN A 118 3.55 13.46 0.98
CA ASN A 118 4.57 13.29 -0.05
C ASN A 118 4.31 11.93 -0.71
N VAL A 119 4.20 11.90 -2.04
CA VAL A 119 4.12 10.68 -2.83
C VAL A 119 5.43 10.57 -3.61
N GLU A 120 6.34 9.72 -3.15
CA GLU A 120 7.64 9.52 -3.75
C GLU A 120 7.61 8.31 -4.69
N ILE A 121 7.97 8.54 -5.95
CA ILE A 121 8.27 7.48 -6.92
C ILE A 121 9.77 7.20 -6.85
N ILE A 122 10.15 5.94 -6.74
CA ILE A 122 11.55 5.51 -6.62
C ILE A 122 11.81 4.51 -7.77
N ASN A 123 12.71 4.85 -8.70
CA ASN A 123 13.08 3.99 -9.82
C ASN A 123 14.60 3.90 -9.92
N GLU A 124 15.17 2.77 -9.56
CA GLU A 124 16.62 2.56 -9.52
C GLU A 124 17.22 2.25 -10.90
N ASN A 125 16.39 2.06 -11.91
CA ASN A 125 16.85 1.86 -13.28
C ASN A 125 17.01 3.22 -13.96
N ASP A 126 18.25 3.57 -14.31
CA ASP A 126 18.73 4.83 -14.96
C ASP A 126 18.08 5.17 -16.33
N GLN A 127 16.92 4.60 -16.68
CA GLN A 127 16.26 4.73 -17.99
C GLN A 127 15.07 5.70 -18.00
N MET A 128 14.99 6.66 -17.09
CA MET A 128 13.89 7.64 -17.15
C MET A 128 14.29 8.86 -17.99
N GLU A 129 14.23 8.68 -19.31
CA GLU A 129 14.05 9.80 -20.24
C GLU A 129 12.63 10.35 -20.11
N PHE A 130 12.50 11.67 -20.20
CA PHE A 130 11.25 12.42 -20.23
C PHE A 130 10.21 11.77 -21.17
N GLY A 131 9.10 11.25 -20.63
CA GLY A 131 8.02 10.67 -21.44
C GLY A 131 7.04 9.71 -20.78
N HIS A 132 7.13 9.44 -19.48
CA HIS A 132 6.28 8.44 -18.82
C HIS A 132 4.78 8.70 -19.00
N GLU A 133 4.11 7.76 -19.67
CA GLU A 133 2.66 7.77 -19.79
C GLU A 133 2.04 7.53 -18.42
N ASP A 134 0.89 8.16 -18.15
CA ASP A 134 0.15 7.98 -16.90
C ASP A 134 -0.30 6.52 -16.68
N SER A 135 -0.30 5.70 -17.74
CA SER A 135 -0.63 4.27 -17.74
C SER A 135 0.49 3.37 -17.21
N GLU A 136 1.73 3.87 -17.13
CA GLU A 136 2.89 3.05 -16.73
C GLU A 136 2.88 2.74 -15.24
N LYS A 137 3.24 1.49 -14.90
CA LYS A 137 3.38 1.05 -13.51
C LYS A 137 4.67 1.59 -12.91
N VAL A 138 4.58 2.09 -11.69
CA VAL A 138 5.76 2.56 -10.96
C VAL A 138 6.48 1.37 -10.31
N GLU A 139 7.81 1.37 -10.34
CA GLU A 139 8.61 0.29 -9.73
C GLU A 139 8.37 0.25 -8.21
N LYS A 140 8.52 1.41 -7.57
CA LYS A 140 8.30 1.60 -6.14
C LYS A 140 7.60 2.94 -5.91
N MET A 141 6.61 2.93 -5.03
CA MET A 141 5.95 4.10 -4.49
C MET A 141 6.05 4.09 -2.98
N TYR A 142 6.43 5.23 -2.43
CA TYR A 142 6.43 5.48 -1.00
C TYR A 142 5.65 6.75 -0.71
N LEU A 143 4.53 6.62 0.01
CA LEU A 143 3.80 7.76 0.51
C LEU A 143 3.90 7.88 2.02
N TYR A 144 3.92 9.11 2.50
CA TYR A 144 3.92 9.42 3.92
C TYR A 144 3.35 10.82 4.16
N ARG A 145 2.63 10.97 5.26
CA ARG A 145 2.13 12.28 5.68
C ARG A 145 3.28 13.15 6.19
N THR A 146 3.22 14.44 5.89
CA THR A 146 4.23 15.42 6.30
C THR A 146 3.57 16.74 6.72
N LEU A 147 4.23 17.46 7.63
CA LEU A 147 3.87 18.84 7.98
C LEU A 147 4.79 19.88 7.31
N VAL A 148 5.90 19.43 6.71
CA VAL A 148 6.96 20.29 6.16
C VAL A 148 7.04 20.23 4.63
N GLY A 149 6.18 19.42 3.99
CA GLY A 149 6.18 19.21 2.55
C GLY A 149 7.32 18.31 2.06
N PRO A 150 7.69 18.42 0.77
CA PRO A 150 8.74 17.62 0.13
C PRO A 150 10.10 17.76 0.80
N ARG A 151 10.85 16.65 0.83
CA ARG A 151 12.24 16.66 1.30
C ARG A 151 13.17 17.27 0.24
N LYS A 152 14.27 17.87 0.69
CA LYS A 152 15.24 18.58 -0.16
C LYS A 152 16.49 17.75 -0.51
N ASP A 153 16.55 16.53 -0.02
CA ASP A 153 17.68 15.61 -0.13
C ASP A 153 17.34 14.36 -0.98
N ALA A 154 16.35 14.49 -1.88
CA ALA A 154 15.99 13.44 -2.81
C ALA A 154 17.17 13.17 -3.77
N PRO A 155 17.66 11.92 -3.86
CA PRO A 155 18.60 11.56 -4.92
C PRO A 155 17.87 11.53 -6.27
N GLU A 156 18.63 11.50 -7.37
CA GLU A 156 18.11 11.66 -8.73
C GLU A 156 17.07 10.61 -9.14
N PHE A 157 17.13 9.41 -8.54
CA PHE A 157 16.20 8.30 -8.78
C PHE A 157 14.89 8.40 -7.96
N VAL A 158 14.65 9.52 -7.27
CA VAL A 158 13.45 9.76 -6.47
C VAL A 158 12.76 11.05 -6.86
N TRP A 159 11.48 10.94 -7.22
CA TRP A 159 10.63 12.08 -7.57
C TRP A 159 9.49 12.20 -6.58
N THR A 160 9.34 13.38 -5.95
CA THR A 160 8.17 13.68 -5.12
C THR A 160 7.11 14.32 -6.00
N LEU A 161 5.95 13.68 -6.09
CA LEU A 161 4.75 14.26 -6.69
C LEU A 161 4.09 15.19 -5.67
N VAL A 162 3.75 16.41 -6.09
CA VAL A 162 3.13 17.47 -5.29
C VAL A 162 1.95 18.10 -6.00
#